data_AF-A0A1Z3N5J3-F1
#
_entry.id   AF-A0A1Z3N5J3-F1
#
_cell.length_a   1.000
_cell.length_b   1.000
_cell.length_c   1.000
_cell.angle_alpha   90.00
_cell.angle_beta   90.00
_cell.angle_gamma   90.00
#
_symmetry.space_group_name_H-M   'P 1'
#
loop_
_entity.id
_entity.type
_entity.pdbx_description
1 polymer ?
#
loop_
_entity_poly.entity_id
_entity_poly.type
_entity_poly.pdbx_seq_one_letter_code
_entity_poly.pdbx_strand_id
1 'polypeptide(L)'
;MKLWLAILILILSFQPQARAQSPSPGFDIVFDIDWTTFYSIKNPDDHKGDRQIRVVEDKAYRHTDFLPEMIEALMQRHPDARISFFSGGTKSRNETLLSQVHLSDGRSLLQIAHRVFSKDHLQVVSQDETLSFPSRFKKNLSLVMPEAVPARTILIDDQTDFAVKPHKAVGSLGIFDYFKNYDSSMAGKPYAPASFEAWSMERNKALLWLAMLDTALENARVHGDLATEAEIQWNKHPQNRFTLEKGRTLIARPKAPACGRVF
;
A
#
# COMPACT_ATOMS: atom_id res chain seq x y z
N MET A 1 -8.05 34.13 51.56
CA MET A 1 -8.09 33.84 50.10
C MET A 1 -9.10 34.78 49.45
N LYS A 2 -8.72 35.50 48.40
CA LYS A 2 -9.60 36.48 47.75
C LYS A 2 -10.67 35.76 46.92
N LEU A 3 -11.92 36.20 47.00
CA LEU A 3 -13.12 35.60 46.37
C LEU A 3 -12.95 35.32 44.87
N TRP A 4 -12.19 36.16 44.15
CA TRP A 4 -11.90 35.97 42.73
C TRP A 4 -11.10 34.69 42.42
N LEU A 5 -10.26 34.23 43.36
CA LEU A 5 -9.50 32.98 43.20
C LEU A 5 -10.42 31.76 43.29
N ALA A 6 -11.43 31.80 44.16
CA ALA A 6 -12.43 30.74 44.26
C ALA A 6 -13.31 30.67 43.00
N ILE A 7 -13.69 31.83 42.46
CA ILE A 7 -14.46 31.91 41.20
C ILE A 7 -13.64 31.38 40.02
N LEU A 8 -12.35 31.70 39.94
CA LEU A 8 -11.46 31.21 38.88
C LEU A 8 -11.30 29.69 38.92
N ILE A 9 -11.11 29.11 40.12
CA ILE A 9 -11.02 27.65 40.30
C ILE A 9 -12.34 26.97 39.91
N LEU A 10 -13.49 27.58 40.27
CA LEU A 10 -14.79 27.04 39.91
C LEU A 10 -14.99 27.01 38.39
N ILE A 11 -14.67 28.10 37.69
CA ILE A 11 -14.79 28.19 36.22
C ILE A 11 -13.86 27.18 35.53
N LEU A 12 -12.63 26.99 36.04
CA LEU A 12 -11.70 26.00 35.51
C LEU A 12 -12.14 24.56 35.79
N SER A 13 -12.86 24.31 36.89
CA SER A 13 -13.40 22.99 37.23
C SER A 13 -14.66 22.59 36.43
N PHE A 14 -15.32 23.57 35.80
CA PHE A 14 -16.46 23.36 34.90
C PHE A 14 -16.09 23.48 33.42
N GLN A 15 -14.81 23.45 33.05
CA GLN A 15 -14.48 23.22 31.66
C GLN A 15 -14.93 21.79 31.32
N PRO A 16 -15.86 21.60 30.36
CA PRO A 16 -16.17 20.27 29.88
C PRO A 16 -14.84 19.66 29.47
N GLN A 17 -14.45 18.57 30.13
CA GLN A 17 -13.32 17.77 29.68
C GLN A 17 -13.61 17.51 28.21
N ALA A 18 -12.86 18.16 27.32
CA ALA A 18 -12.77 17.76 25.95
C ALA A 18 -12.27 16.32 26.04
N ARG A 19 -13.20 15.36 26.01
CA ARG A 19 -12.87 13.99 25.71
C ARG A 19 -12.13 14.12 24.40
N ALA A 20 -10.82 13.91 24.44
CA ALA A 20 -10.07 13.65 23.23
C ALA A 20 -10.90 12.60 22.52
N GLN A 21 -11.53 12.97 21.40
CA GLN A 21 -12.13 12.00 20.53
C GLN A 21 -10.99 11.02 20.27
N SER A 22 -11.13 9.78 20.77
CA SER A 22 -10.18 8.72 20.43
C SER A 22 -9.99 8.85 18.92
N PRO A 23 -8.76 9.10 18.42
CA PRO A 23 -8.55 9.38 17.02
C PRO A 23 -9.34 8.33 16.24
N SER A 24 -10.25 8.78 15.37
CA SER A 24 -11.06 7.88 14.56
C SER A 24 -10.10 6.83 14.00
N PRO A 25 -10.34 5.53 14.22
CA PRO A 25 -9.37 4.50 13.84
C PRO A 25 -9.01 4.72 12.38
N GLY A 26 -7.73 4.85 12.06
CA GLY A 26 -7.29 5.09 10.69
C GLY A 26 -7.75 3.97 9.75
N PHE A 27 -7.47 4.13 8.47
CA PHE A 27 -7.59 3.06 7.49
C PHE A 27 -6.20 2.46 7.25
N ASP A 28 -6.06 1.14 7.31
CA ASP A 28 -4.79 0.45 7.09
C ASP A 28 -4.72 -0.13 5.69
N ILE A 29 -3.68 0.27 4.96
CA ILE A 29 -3.42 -0.23 3.61
C ILE A 29 -2.06 -0.90 3.66
N VAL A 30 -2.05 -2.22 3.52
CA VAL A 30 -0.84 -3.03 3.57
C VAL A 30 -0.49 -3.45 2.15
N PHE A 31 0.68 -3.04 1.67
CA PHE A 31 1.19 -3.46 0.37
C PHE A 31 2.15 -4.64 0.53
N ASP A 32 2.00 -5.65 -0.31
CA ASP A 32 3.08 -6.58 -0.57
C ASP A 32 4.28 -5.89 -1.26
N ILE A 33 5.46 -6.47 -1.12
CA ILE A 33 6.70 -6.00 -1.76
C ILE A 33 6.99 -6.75 -3.05
N ASP A 34 7.05 -8.07 -3.01
CA ASP A 34 7.62 -8.87 -4.10
C ASP A 34 6.60 -9.13 -5.20
N TRP A 35 6.88 -8.68 -6.42
CA TRP A 35 5.93 -8.69 -7.55
C TRP A 35 4.71 -7.79 -7.38
N THR A 36 4.52 -7.18 -6.20
CA THR A 36 3.55 -6.11 -5.99
C THR A 36 4.19 -4.73 -6.12
N THR A 37 4.81 -4.18 -5.06
CA THR A 37 5.41 -2.84 -5.12
C THR A 37 6.81 -2.81 -5.74
N PHE A 38 7.49 -3.95 -5.81
CA PHE A 38 8.81 -4.11 -6.41
C PHE A 38 8.89 -5.36 -7.28
N TYR A 39 9.61 -5.23 -8.40
CA TYR A 39 10.02 -6.37 -9.22
C TYR A 39 11.41 -6.83 -8.81
N SER A 40 11.62 -8.15 -8.79
CA SER A 40 12.97 -8.72 -8.85
C SER A 40 13.45 -8.75 -10.30
N ILE A 41 14.64 -8.23 -10.56
CA ILE A 41 15.23 -8.15 -11.89
C ILE A 41 16.17 -9.35 -12.09
N LYS A 42 15.77 -10.30 -12.95
CA LYS A 42 16.53 -11.53 -13.20
C LYS A 42 17.84 -11.27 -13.95
N ASN A 43 17.81 -10.37 -14.95
CA ASN A 43 18.96 -10.04 -15.79
C ASN A 43 19.22 -8.52 -15.74
N PRO A 44 19.99 -8.01 -14.76
CA PRO A 44 20.23 -6.57 -14.61
C PRO A 44 20.88 -5.94 -15.84
N ASP A 45 21.68 -6.71 -16.59
CA ASP A 45 22.34 -6.27 -17.82
C ASP A 45 21.35 -5.86 -18.92
N ASP A 46 20.18 -6.49 -19.00
CA ASP A 46 19.12 -6.18 -19.98
C ASP A 46 18.47 -4.81 -19.71
N HIS A 47 18.73 -4.24 -18.54
CA HIS A 47 18.16 -2.98 -18.08
C HIS A 47 19.20 -1.90 -17.78
N LYS A 48 20.39 -2.00 -18.40
CA LYS A 48 21.44 -0.98 -18.29
C LYS A 48 20.89 0.43 -18.52
N GLY A 49 21.20 1.33 -17.59
CA GLY A 49 20.77 2.74 -17.62
C GLY A 49 19.41 3.01 -16.97
N ASP A 50 18.66 1.99 -16.53
CA ASP A 50 17.47 2.25 -15.69
C ASP A 50 17.90 2.71 -14.29
N ARG A 51 17.72 4.00 -14.04
CA ARG A 51 18.08 4.65 -12.77
C ARG A 51 17.17 4.26 -11.61
N GLN A 52 16.09 3.51 -11.83
CA GLN A 52 15.24 3.00 -10.75
C GLN A 52 15.69 1.62 -10.24
N ILE A 53 16.58 0.95 -10.97
CA ILE A 53 17.12 -0.34 -10.53
C ILE A 53 18.13 -0.11 -9.39
N ARG A 54 17.99 -0.91 -8.34
CA ARG A 54 18.84 -0.89 -7.16
C ARG A 54 19.26 -2.30 -6.80
N VAL A 55 20.47 -2.44 -6.26
CA VAL A 55 20.97 -3.73 -5.77
C VAL A 55 20.85 -3.76 -4.25
N VAL A 56 20.22 -4.81 -3.73
CA VAL A 56 20.04 -5.07 -2.30
C VAL A 56 20.27 -6.57 -2.08
N GLU A 57 21.17 -6.94 -1.16
CA GLU A 57 21.54 -8.34 -0.89
C GLU A 57 21.83 -9.13 -2.19
N ASP A 58 22.71 -8.57 -3.03
CA ASP A 58 23.15 -9.14 -4.31
C ASP A 58 22.05 -9.43 -5.34
N LYS A 59 20.84 -8.88 -5.13
CA LYS A 59 19.72 -8.97 -6.06
C LYS A 59 19.33 -7.59 -6.55
N ALA A 60 19.01 -7.50 -7.83
CA ALA A 60 18.52 -6.26 -8.43
C ALA A 60 17.00 -6.16 -8.30
N TYR A 61 16.54 -4.99 -7.93
CA TYR A 61 15.13 -4.66 -7.73
C TYR A 61 14.77 -3.37 -8.44
N ARG A 62 13.50 -3.24 -8.80
CA ARG A 62 12.94 -2.02 -9.33
C ARG A 62 11.55 -1.83 -8.76
N HIS A 63 11.25 -0.65 -8.22
CA HIS A 63 9.88 -0.38 -7.78
C HIS A 63 8.92 -0.30 -8.98
N THR A 64 7.64 -0.52 -8.70
CA THR A 64 6.54 -0.30 -9.66
C THR A 64 6.50 1.16 -10.10
N ASP A 65 6.20 1.41 -11.38
CA ASP A 65 6.04 2.77 -11.89
C ASP A 65 4.93 3.50 -11.14
N PHE A 66 5.10 4.80 -10.96
CA PHE A 66 4.17 5.67 -10.23
C PHE A 66 3.98 5.28 -8.76
N LEU A 67 4.80 4.38 -8.19
CA LEU A 67 4.67 4.00 -6.78
C LEU A 67 4.86 5.22 -5.84
N PRO A 68 5.94 6.03 -5.93
CA PRO A 68 6.08 7.22 -5.11
C PRO A 68 4.90 8.18 -5.25
N GLU A 69 4.53 8.48 -6.49
CA GLU A 69 3.48 9.45 -6.82
C GLU A 69 2.10 8.98 -6.35
N MET A 70 1.84 7.67 -6.41
CA MET A 70 0.62 7.06 -5.87
C MET A 70 0.58 7.21 -4.35
N ILE A 71 1.68 6.91 -3.65
CA ILE A 71 1.76 7.03 -2.19
C ILE A 71 1.55 8.48 -1.76
N GLU A 72 2.18 9.43 -2.45
CA GLU A 72 2.00 10.87 -2.19
C GLU A 72 0.55 11.31 -2.39
N ALA A 73 -0.05 10.97 -3.52
CA ALA A 73 -1.43 11.31 -3.81
C ALA A 73 -2.38 10.69 -2.77
N LEU A 74 -2.14 9.44 -2.37
CA LEU A 74 -2.94 8.75 -1.35
C LEU A 74 -2.84 9.46 0.00
N MET A 75 -1.62 9.78 0.47
CA MET A 75 -1.40 10.48 1.74
C MET A 75 -2.00 11.89 1.76
N GLN A 76 -1.85 12.65 0.68
CA GLN A 76 -2.40 14.00 0.58
C GLN A 76 -3.93 14.02 0.60
N ARG A 77 -4.56 13.03 -0.02
CA ARG A 77 -6.02 12.96 -0.18
C ARG A 77 -6.70 12.23 0.97
N HIS A 78 -5.97 11.35 1.67
CA HIS A 78 -6.45 10.51 2.75
C HIS A 78 -5.47 10.55 3.93
N PRO A 79 -5.44 11.64 4.70
CA PRO A 79 -4.51 11.79 5.83
C PRO A 79 -4.79 10.83 6.99
N ASP A 80 -5.95 10.17 6.97
CA ASP A 80 -6.37 9.09 7.87
C ASP A 80 -5.93 7.69 7.42
N ALA A 81 -5.30 7.56 6.24
CA ALA A 81 -4.75 6.30 5.76
C ALA A 81 -3.33 6.07 6.28
N ARG A 82 -3.09 4.88 6.81
CA ARG A 82 -1.80 4.36 7.26
C ARG A 82 -1.31 3.35 6.25
N ILE A 83 -0.10 3.55 5.75
CA ILE A 83 0.50 2.72 4.70
C ILE A 83 1.53 1.81 5.35
N SER A 84 1.39 0.50 5.20
CA SER A 84 2.35 -0.49 5.69
C SER A 84 2.84 -1.37 4.54
N PHE A 85 3.97 -2.05 4.74
CA PHE A 85 4.55 -2.99 3.78
C PHE A 85 4.75 -4.35 4.43
N PHE A 86 4.49 -5.44 3.71
CA PHE A 86 4.66 -6.80 4.24
C PHE A 86 5.11 -7.77 3.15
N SER A 87 6.29 -8.38 3.30
CA SER A 87 6.75 -9.45 2.41
C SER A 87 7.40 -10.61 3.16
N GLY A 88 7.68 -11.70 2.42
CA GLY A 88 8.50 -12.82 2.89
C GLY A 88 10.01 -12.60 2.82
N GLY A 89 10.47 -11.39 2.48
CA GLY A 89 11.89 -11.01 2.53
C GLY A 89 12.41 -10.81 3.95
N THR A 90 13.74 -10.73 4.11
CA THR A 90 14.36 -10.36 5.41
C THR A 90 13.98 -8.94 5.79
N LYS A 91 14.02 -8.62 7.09
CA LYS A 91 13.77 -7.26 7.58
C LYS A 91 14.72 -6.25 6.93
N SER A 92 16.02 -6.55 6.96
CA SER A 92 17.07 -5.69 6.39
C SER A 92 16.83 -5.39 4.91
N ARG A 93 16.48 -6.41 4.12
CA ARG A 93 16.18 -6.27 2.70
C ARG A 93 14.99 -5.37 2.45
N ASN A 94 13.89 -5.58 3.18
CA ASN A 94 12.67 -4.81 3.03
C ASN A 94 12.89 -3.33 3.39
N GLU A 95 13.52 -3.06 4.53
CA GLU A 95 13.84 -1.70 4.95
C GLU A 95 14.80 -1.01 3.97
N THR A 96 15.80 -1.73 3.46
CA THR A 96 16.75 -1.19 2.47
C THR A 96 16.08 -0.86 1.14
N LEU A 97 15.15 -1.69 0.65
CA LEU A 97 14.39 -1.37 -0.57
C LEU A 97 13.54 -0.11 -0.38
N LEU A 98 12.81 -0.04 0.73
CA LEU A 98 11.91 1.08 1.02
C LEU A 98 12.67 2.39 1.29
N SER A 99 13.89 2.32 1.83
CA SER A 99 14.71 3.52 2.06
C SER A 99 15.26 4.15 0.78
N GLN A 100 15.32 3.40 -0.32
CA GLN A 100 15.86 3.88 -1.60
C GLN A 100 14.82 4.58 -2.49
N VAL A 101 13.54 4.44 -2.18
CA VAL A 101 12.43 5.06 -2.93
C VAL A 101 11.99 6.32 -2.20
N HIS A 102 12.10 7.46 -2.85
CA HIS A 102 11.86 8.77 -2.24
C HIS A 102 10.63 9.45 -2.84
N LEU A 103 9.89 10.12 -1.98
CA LEU A 103 8.82 11.04 -2.33
C LEU A 103 9.40 12.40 -2.76
N SER A 104 8.57 13.27 -3.34
CA SER A 104 8.95 14.62 -3.78
C SER A 104 9.40 15.53 -2.63
N ASP A 105 8.95 15.26 -1.41
CA ASP A 105 9.38 15.97 -0.19
C ASP A 105 10.70 15.45 0.40
N GLY A 106 11.32 14.46 -0.24
CA GLY A 106 12.59 13.88 0.15
C GLY A 106 12.50 12.78 1.21
N ARG A 107 11.31 12.49 1.77
CA ARG A 107 11.13 11.33 2.65
C ARG A 107 11.15 10.03 1.85
N SER A 108 11.71 8.97 2.41
CA SER A 108 11.65 7.64 1.80
C SER A 108 10.36 6.89 2.14
N LEU A 109 10.03 5.84 1.39
CA LEU A 109 8.90 4.97 1.70
C LEU A 109 9.04 4.34 3.10
N LEU A 110 10.28 4.06 3.53
CA LEU A 110 10.54 3.57 4.88
C LEU A 110 10.15 4.60 5.95
N GLN A 111 10.45 5.87 5.72
CA GLN A 111 10.18 6.94 6.69
C GLN A 111 8.69 7.27 6.84
N ILE A 112 7.89 7.05 5.79
CA ILE A 112 6.43 7.26 5.83
C ILE A 112 5.64 6.02 6.22
N ALA A 113 6.28 4.84 6.21
CA ALA A 113 5.61 3.58 6.51
C ALA A 113 5.11 3.58 7.97
N HIS A 114 3.85 3.23 8.16
CA HIS A 114 3.30 2.95 9.47
C HIS A 114 3.98 1.72 10.09
N ARG A 115 4.12 0.65 9.31
CA ARG A 115 4.83 -0.58 9.70
C ARG A 115 5.50 -1.24 8.49
N VAL A 116 6.62 -1.92 8.72
CA VAL A 116 7.30 -2.77 7.74
C VAL A 116 7.46 -4.15 8.34
N PHE A 117 6.81 -5.13 7.72
CA PHE A 117 6.84 -6.53 8.12
C PHE A 117 7.72 -7.34 7.17
N SER A 118 8.26 -8.42 7.71
CA SER A 118 9.24 -9.31 7.08
C SER A 118 8.82 -10.77 7.24
N LYS A 119 9.65 -11.68 6.72
CA LYS A 119 9.50 -13.13 6.89
C LYS A 119 9.23 -13.55 8.33
N ASP A 120 9.88 -12.92 9.30
CA ASP A 120 9.77 -13.26 10.73
C ASP A 120 8.37 -12.97 11.31
N HIS A 121 7.57 -12.18 10.59
CA HIS A 121 6.21 -11.83 10.95
C HIS A 121 5.17 -12.73 10.27
N LEU A 122 5.58 -13.65 9.39
CA LEU A 122 4.67 -14.58 8.73
C LEU A 122 4.18 -15.65 9.71
N GLN A 123 2.89 -15.98 9.61
CA GLN A 123 2.36 -17.15 10.28
C GLN A 123 2.82 -18.39 9.52
N VAL A 124 3.45 -19.33 10.22
CA VAL A 124 3.73 -20.67 9.67
C VAL A 124 2.46 -21.52 9.78
N VAL A 125 1.88 -21.90 8.64
CA VAL A 125 0.67 -22.74 8.56
C VAL A 125 0.98 -24.18 8.18
N SER A 126 2.18 -24.45 7.66
CA SER A 126 2.70 -25.79 7.44
C SER A 126 4.22 -25.83 7.57
N GLN A 127 4.74 -26.91 8.15
CA GLN A 127 6.18 -27.20 8.24
C GLN A 127 6.68 -28.06 7.07
N ASP A 128 5.78 -28.56 6.22
CA ASP A 128 6.14 -29.38 5.06
C ASP A 128 6.90 -28.54 4.03
N GLU A 129 8.17 -28.87 3.81
CA GLU A 129 9.06 -28.10 2.94
C GLU A 129 8.83 -28.34 1.44
N THR A 130 8.05 -29.36 1.09
CA THR A 130 7.68 -29.67 -0.31
C THR A 130 6.60 -28.74 -0.84
N LEU A 131 5.84 -28.11 0.06
CA LEU A 131 4.81 -27.14 -0.28
C LEU A 131 5.43 -25.81 -0.74
N SER A 132 4.70 -25.11 -1.61
CA SER A 132 5.08 -23.77 -2.05
C SER A 132 5.14 -22.81 -0.86
N PHE A 133 5.92 -21.74 -0.99
CA PHE A 133 6.06 -20.73 0.06
C PHE A 133 4.70 -20.16 0.53
N PRO A 134 3.74 -19.83 -0.36
CA PRO A 134 2.39 -19.39 0.03
C PRO A 134 1.51 -20.44 0.71
N SER A 135 1.82 -21.73 0.50
CA SER A 135 1.13 -22.83 1.20
C SER A 135 1.71 -23.10 2.59
N ARG A 136 2.94 -22.66 2.87
CA ARG A 136 3.62 -22.83 4.16
C ARG A 136 3.49 -21.63 5.08
N PHE A 137 3.44 -20.44 4.49
CA PHE A 137 3.43 -19.17 5.22
C PHE A 137 2.21 -18.35 4.84
N LYS A 138 1.67 -17.57 5.78
CA LYS A 138 0.56 -16.65 5.53
C LYS A 138 0.77 -15.30 6.23
N LYS A 139 0.20 -14.25 5.65
CA LYS A 139 0.18 -12.89 6.20
C LYS A 139 -1.04 -12.74 7.12
N ASN A 140 -0.84 -12.97 8.41
CA ASN A 140 -1.89 -12.84 9.41
C ASN A 140 -1.81 -11.49 10.12
N LEU A 141 -2.54 -10.50 9.59
CA LEU A 141 -2.56 -9.15 10.14
C LEU A 141 -3.12 -9.10 11.57
N SER A 142 -4.01 -10.02 11.96
CA SER A 142 -4.49 -10.09 13.35
C SER A 142 -3.39 -10.45 14.35
N LEU A 143 -2.31 -11.11 13.93
CA LEU A 143 -1.16 -11.40 14.80
C LEU A 143 -0.19 -10.23 14.89
N VAL A 144 0.06 -9.54 13.79
CA VAL A 144 1.14 -8.53 13.68
C VAL A 144 0.63 -7.09 13.82
N MET A 145 -0.68 -6.89 13.70
CA MET A 145 -1.42 -5.65 13.90
C MET A 145 -2.71 -5.95 14.69
N PRO A 146 -2.62 -6.31 15.99
CA PRO A 146 -3.80 -6.67 16.78
C PRO A 146 -4.81 -5.53 16.90
N GLU A 147 -4.39 -4.28 16.66
CA GLU A 147 -5.28 -3.13 16.62
C GLU A 147 -5.97 -2.89 15.25
N ALA A 148 -5.55 -3.59 14.20
CA ALA A 148 -6.13 -3.45 12.87
C ALA A 148 -7.56 -4.01 12.87
N VAL A 149 -8.50 -3.16 12.45
CA VAL A 149 -9.90 -3.58 12.27
C VAL A 149 -10.04 -4.17 10.87
N PRO A 150 -10.51 -5.42 10.70
CA PRO A 150 -10.55 -6.08 9.39
C PRO A 150 -11.33 -5.30 8.33
N ALA A 151 -12.44 -4.68 8.70
CA ALA A 151 -13.24 -3.84 7.79
C ALA A 151 -12.50 -2.55 7.36
N ARG A 152 -11.53 -2.07 8.15
CA ARG A 152 -10.75 -0.86 7.87
C ARG A 152 -9.35 -1.16 7.35
N THR A 153 -9.06 -2.42 7.06
CA THR A 153 -7.72 -2.89 6.70
C THR A 153 -7.78 -3.68 5.40
N ILE A 154 -6.95 -3.33 4.43
CA ILE A 154 -6.87 -4.05 3.15
C ILE A 154 -5.42 -4.40 2.82
N LEU A 155 -5.20 -5.64 2.37
CA LEU A 155 -3.94 -6.07 1.77
C LEU A 155 -4.01 -5.94 0.24
N ILE A 156 -2.94 -5.41 -0.37
CA ILE A 156 -2.74 -5.42 -1.82
C ILE A 156 -1.58 -6.38 -2.09
N ASP A 157 -1.85 -7.47 -2.80
CA ASP A 157 -0.93 -8.59 -2.98
C ASP A 157 -1.12 -9.22 -4.36
N ASP A 158 -0.05 -9.67 -5.02
CA ASP A 158 -0.15 -10.48 -6.24
C ASP A 158 -0.79 -11.84 -5.96
N GLN A 159 -0.69 -12.34 -4.72
CA GLN A 159 -1.26 -13.59 -4.25
C GLN A 159 -2.24 -13.34 -3.11
N THR A 160 -3.50 -13.07 -3.44
CA THR A 160 -4.52 -12.71 -2.45
C THR A 160 -4.82 -13.80 -1.41
N ASP A 161 -4.52 -15.07 -1.71
CA ASP A 161 -4.65 -16.18 -0.78
C ASP A 161 -3.58 -16.18 0.33
N PHE A 162 -2.57 -15.30 0.26
CA PHE A 162 -1.63 -15.11 1.36
C PHE A 162 -2.28 -14.50 2.61
N ALA A 163 -3.35 -13.73 2.44
CA ALA A 163 -4.04 -13.10 3.56
C ALA A 163 -4.82 -14.12 4.39
N VAL A 164 -4.72 -13.99 5.71
CA VAL A 164 -5.55 -14.78 6.64
C VAL A 164 -6.82 -14.03 7.00
N LYS A 165 -7.95 -14.71 6.90
CA LYS A 165 -9.25 -14.20 7.36
C LYS A 165 -9.20 -13.81 8.85
N PRO A 166 -9.91 -12.76 9.26
CA PRO A 166 -10.96 -12.03 8.54
C PRO A 166 -10.45 -10.91 7.61
N HIS A 167 -9.14 -10.68 7.53
CA HIS A 167 -8.59 -9.64 6.65
C HIS A 167 -8.75 -10.03 5.19
N LYS A 168 -9.11 -9.06 4.35
CA LYS A 168 -9.29 -9.22 2.91
C LYS A 168 -8.03 -8.81 2.15
N ALA A 169 -7.93 -9.28 0.93
CA ALA A 169 -6.87 -8.89 0.00
C ALA A 169 -7.43 -8.66 -1.40
N VAL A 170 -6.87 -7.68 -2.10
CA VAL A 170 -7.11 -7.44 -3.53
C VAL A 170 -5.81 -7.65 -4.31
N GLY A 171 -5.97 -8.01 -5.60
CA GLY A 171 -4.86 -8.38 -6.46
C GLY A 171 -3.93 -7.23 -6.85
N SER A 172 -2.74 -7.57 -7.34
CA SER A 172 -1.78 -6.70 -8.03
C SER A 172 -1.77 -6.92 -9.56
N LEU A 173 -2.93 -7.23 -10.18
CA LEU A 173 -3.08 -7.69 -11.58
C LEU A 173 -2.46 -9.04 -11.94
N GLY A 174 -1.54 -9.56 -11.12
CA GLY A 174 -0.96 -10.89 -11.25
C GLY A 174 0.52 -10.89 -10.95
N ILE A 175 1.18 -11.97 -11.35
CA ILE A 175 2.60 -12.17 -11.18
C ILE A 175 3.32 -11.87 -12.49
N PHE A 176 4.03 -10.75 -12.56
CA PHE A 176 4.80 -10.36 -13.73
C PHE A 176 6.26 -10.05 -13.40
N ASP A 177 7.16 -10.51 -14.27
CA ASP A 177 8.53 -10.00 -14.29
C ASP A 177 8.55 -8.57 -14.86
N TYR A 178 9.61 -7.81 -14.58
CA TYR A 178 9.74 -6.46 -15.15
C TYR A 178 10.14 -6.52 -16.62
N PHE A 179 9.25 -6.02 -17.49
CA PHE A 179 9.54 -5.79 -18.91
C PHE A 179 9.57 -4.30 -19.19
N LYS A 180 10.75 -3.77 -19.55
CA LYS A 180 10.91 -2.34 -19.89
C LYS A 180 10.05 -1.93 -21.09
N ASN A 181 9.98 -2.81 -22.09
CA ASN A 181 9.14 -2.67 -23.28
C ASN A 181 8.31 -3.93 -23.45
N TYR A 182 7.15 -3.81 -24.11
CA TYR A 182 6.39 -4.99 -24.54
C TYR A 182 7.16 -5.74 -25.62
N ASP A 183 7.31 -7.05 -25.45
CA ASP A 183 7.90 -7.97 -26.43
C ASP A 183 6.87 -9.03 -26.80
N SER A 184 6.36 -8.96 -28.03
CA SER A 184 5.35 -9.91 -28.53
C SER A 184 5.88 -11.33 -28.66
N SER A 185 7.21 -11.54 -28.76
CA SER A 185 7.82 -12.87 -28.79
C SER A 185 7.82 -13.57 -27.42
N MET A 186 7.55 -12.81 -26.35
CA MET A 186 7.42 -13.30 -24.99
C MET A 186 5.97 -13.43 -24.53
N ALA A 187 5.01 -12.99 -25.36
CA ALA A 187 3.59 -12.99 -25.00
C ALA A 187 3.10 -14.39 -24.56
N GLY A 188 2.51 -14.46 -23.36
CA GLY A 188 1.95 -15.69 -22.80
C GLY A 188 2.97 -16.66 -22.19
N LYS A 189 4.28 -16.34 -22.22
CA LYS A 189 5.28 -17.09 -21.45
C LYS A 189 5.10 -16.86 -19.94
N PRO A 190 5.63 -17.75 -19.08
CA PRO A 190 5.54 -17.57 -17.64
C PRO A 190 5.98 -16.17 -17.20
N TYR A 191 5.13 -15.51 -16.41
CA TYR A 191 5.34 -14.16 -15.86
C TYR A 191 5.51 -13.04 -16.90
N ALA A 192 5.27 -13.32 -18.18
CA ALA A 192 5.28 -12.33 -19.25
C ALA A 192 3.85 -11.88 -19.60
N PRO A 193 3.63 -10.58 -19.87
CA PRO A 193 2.31 -10.08 -20.26
C PRO A 193 1.85 -10.70 -21.58
N ALA A 194 0.60 -11.18 -21.62
CA ALA A 194 0.02 -11.84 -22.80
C ALA A 194 -0.30 -10.88 -23.97
N SER A 195 -0.32 -9.57 -23.72
CA SER A 195 -0.63 -8.55 -24.71
C SER A 195 0.00 -7.21 -24.33
N PHE A 196 0.05 -6.29 -25.30
CA PHE A 196 0.45 -4.89 -25.03
C PHE A 196 -0.45 -4.25 -23.98
N GLU A 197 -1.75 -4.53 -24.02
CA GLU A 197 -2.72 -4.04 -23.05
C GLU A 197 -2.35 -4.53 -21.63
N ALA A 198 -2.09 -5.84 -21.47
CA ALA A 198 -1.70 -6.42 -20.17
C ALA A 198 -0.38 -5.82 -19.66
N TRP A 199 0.61 -5.67 -20.55
CA TRP A 199 1.87 -5.00 -20.22
C TRP A 199 1.62 -3.55 -19.76
N SER A 200 0.83 -2.79 -20.52
CA SER A 200 0.50 -1.40 -20.20
C SER A 200 -0.21 -1.30 -18.84
N MET A 201 -1.17 -2.18 -18.57
CA MET A 201 -1.87 -2.23 -17.28
C MET A 201 -0.90 -2.53 -16.14
N GLU A 202 -0.01 -3.51 -16.28
CA GLU A 202 1.01 -3.85 -15.28
C GLU A 202 1.97 -2.69 -15.02
N ARG A 203 2.45 -2.04 -16.08
CA ARG A 203 3.28 -0.83 -16.00
C ARG A 203 2.56 0.35 -15.34
N ASN A 204 1.23 0.35 -15.27
CA ASN A 204 0.47 1.42 -14.64
C ASN A 204 -0.31 0.95 -13.40
N LYS A 205 0.00 -0.22 -12.83
CA LYS A 205 -0.83 -0.83 -11.77
C LYS A 205 -0.96 0.03 -10.51
N ALA A 206 0.07 0.81 -10.17
CA ALA A 206 -0.02 1.76 -9.06
C ALA A 206 -1.12 2.83 -9.27
N LEU A 207 -1.35 3.26 -10.51
CA LEU A 207 -2.43 4.19 -10.85
C LEU A 207 -3.81 3.55 -10.65
N LEU A 208 -3.91 2.25 -10.90
CA LEU A 208 -5.14 1.50 -10.66
C LEU A 208 -5.44 1.38 -9.17
N TRP A 209 -4.42 1.04 -8.37
CA TRP A 209 -4.54 1.03 -6.92
C TRP A 209 -4.95 2.39 -6.40
N LEU A 210 -4.34 3.47 -6.90
CA LEU A 210 -4.71 4.82 -6.49
C LEU A 210 -6.20 5.10 -6.74
N ALA A 211 -6.68 4.84 -7.96
CA ALA A 211 -8.08 5.08 -8.32
C ALA A 211 -9.06 4.19 -7.53
N MET A 212 -8.69 2.94 -7.30
CA MET A 212 -9.44 1.99 -6.48
C MET A 212 -9.51 2.45 -5.02
N LEU A 213 -8.36 2.71 -4.39
CA LEU A 213 -8.24 3.12 -2.99
C LEU A 213 -8.89 4.47 -2.74
N ASP A 214 -8.72 5.45 -3.64
CA ASP A 214 -9.35 6.77 -3.52
C ASP A 214 -10.88 6.63 -3.42
N THR A 215 -11.48 5.85 -4.32
CA THR A 215 -12.92 5.57 -4.31
C THR A 215 -13.33 4.78 -3.07
N ALA A 216 -12.58 3.72 -2.74
CA ALA A 216 -12.92 2.83 -1.63
C ALA A 216 -12.85 3.56 -0.29
N LEU A 217 -11.85 4.42 -0.08
CA LEU A 217 -11.72 5.25 1.12
C LEU A 217 -12.80 6.32 1.21
N GLU A 218 -13.18 6.96 0.09
CA GLU A 218 -14.30 7.91 0.08
C GLU A 218 -15.61 7.23 0.50
N ASN A 219 -15.90 6.05 -0.02
CA ASN A 219 -17.09 5.27 0.36
C ASN A 219 -17.01 4.72 1.79
N ALA A 220 -15.85 4.21 2.21
CA ALA A 220 -15.63 3.64 3.54
C ALA A 220 -15.74 4.67 4.67
N ARG A 221 -15.54 5.96 4.38
CA ARG A 221 -15.83 7.02 5.37
C ARG A 221 -17.33 7.18 5.64
N VAL A 222 -18.18 6.80 4.69
CA VAL A 222 -19.64 6.82 4.85
C VAL A 222 -20.13 5.51 5.47
N HIS A 223 -19.60 4.38 5.02
CA HIS A 223 -20.13 3.04 5.34
C HIS A 223 -19.30 2.24 6.36
N GLY A 224 -18.06 2.67 6.65
CA GLY A 224 -17.18 2.07 7.65
C GLY A 224 -16.36 0.85 7.18
N ASP A 225 -16.47 0.43 5.92
CA ASP A 225 -15.85 -0.81 5.41
C ASP A 225 -14.99 -0.55 4.15
N LEU A 226 -13.70 -0.29 4.36
CA LEU A 226 -12.71 -0.16 3.29
C LEU A 226 -12.49 -1.48 2.56
N ALA A 227 -12.40 -2.57 3.30
CA ALA A 227 -11.97 -3.85 2.76
C ALA A 227 -12.97 -4.36 1.72
N THR A 228 -14.27 -4.26 2.01
CA THR A 228 -15.34 -4.61 1.07
C THR A 228 -15.42 -3.62 -0.10
N GLU A 229 -15.30 -2.32 0.14
CA GLU A 229 -15.31 -1.33 -0.95
C GLU A 229 -14.14 -1.54 -1.91
N ALA A 230 -12.94 -1.81 -1.42
CA ALA A 230 -11.77 -2.11 -2.25
C ALA A 230 -12.00 -3.34 -3.13
N GLU A 231 -12.53 -4.45 -2.58
CA GLU A 231 -12.89 -5.63 -3.37
C GLU A 231 -13.95 -5.32 -4.44
N ILE A 232 -14.97 -4.53 -4.12
CA ILE A 232 -16.00 -4.12 -5.08
C ILE A 232 -15.36 -3.32 -6.22
N GLN A 233 -14.49 -2.35 -5.91
CA GLN A 233 -13.81 -1.55 -6.94
C GLN A 233 -12.86 -2.41 -7.79
N TRP A 234 -12.15 -3.35 -7.17
CA TRP A 234 -11.24 -4.26 -7.87
C TRP A 234 -12.00 -5.22 -8.81
N ASN A 235 -13.09 -5.84 -8.34
CA ASN A 235 -13.80 -6.88 -9.06
C ASN A 235 -14.74 -6.36 -10.18
N LYS A 236 -14.98 -5.04 -10.28
CA LYS A 236 -15.76 -4.42 -11.37
C LYS A 236 -15.00 -4.38 -12.71
N HIS A 237 -14.43 -5.52 -13.11
CA HIS A 237 -13.33 -5.70 -14.06
C HIS A 237 -13.48 -5.33 -15.58
N PRO A 238 -14.53 -4.70 -16.15
CA PRO A 238 -14.48 -4.32 -17.57
C PRO A 238 -13.91 -2.92 -17.89
N GLN A 239 -13.51 -2.10 -16.91
CA GLN A 239 -13.23 -0.67 -17.14
C GLN A 239 -11.85 -0.18 -16.69
N ASN A 240 -10.85 -1.07 -16.73
CA ASN A 240 -9.46 -0.78 -16.39
C ASN A 240 -8.90 0.52 -17.02
N ARG A 241 -9.37 0.90 -18.22
CA ARG A 241 -9.01 2.19 -18.84
C ARG A 241 -9.55 3.40 -18.08
N PHE A 242 -10.80 3.38 -17.62
CA PHE A 242 -11.38 4.49 -16.85
C PHE A 242 -10.72 4.60 -15.47
N THR A 243 -10.42 3.46 -14.84
CA THR A 243 -9.66 3.42 -13.59
C THR A 243 -8.26 4.00 -13.78
N LEU A 244 -7.59 3.65 -14.88
CA LEU A 244 -6.28 4.19 -15.24
C LEU A 244 -6.33 5.71 -15.49
N GLU A 245 -7.30 6.20 -16.28
CA GLU A 245 -7.51 7.62 -16.54
C GLU A 245 -7.81 8.40 -15.24
N LYS A 246 -8.61 7.82 -14.34
CA LYS A 246 -8.83 8.36 -12.99
C LYS A 246 -7.50 8.44 -12.23
N GLY A 247 -6.71 7.37 -12.18
CA GLY A 247 -5.41 7.35 -11.51
C GLY A 247 -4.44 8.41 -12.03
N ARG A 248 -4.34 8.55 -13.36
CA ARG A 248 -3.55 9.62 -14.01
C ARG A 248 -4.02 11.01 -13.60
N THR A 249 -5.33 11.22 -13.55
CA THR A 249 -5.93 12.50 -13.14
C THR A 249 -5.63 12.83 -11.69
N LEU A 250 -5.67 11.82 -10.81
CA LEU A 250 -5.42 11.99 -9.38
C LEU A 250 -3.99 12.43 -9.07
N ILE A 251 -2.99 11.91 -9.80
CA ILE A 251 -1.59 12.34 -9.65
C ILE A 251 -1.36 13.72 -10.27
N ALA A 252 -1.98 14.00 -11.42
CA ALA A 252 -1.82 15.29 -12.10
C ALA A 252 -2.48 16.47 -11.35
N ARG A 253 -3.45 16.19 -10.47
CA ARG A 253 -4.20 17.18 -9.70
C ARG A 253 -4.16 16.81 -8.21
N PRO A 254 -3.02 16.99 -7.53
CA PRO A 254 -2.97 16.82 -6.09
C PRO A 254 -4.04 17.72 -5.46
N LYS A 255 -4.80 17.20 -4.48
CA LYS A 255 -5.76 18.04 -3.74
C LYS A 255 -4.94 19.18 -3.14
N ALA A 256 -5.34 20.43 -3.43
CA ALA A 256 -4.72 21.59 -2.80
C ALA A 256 -4.68 21.35 -1.29
N PRO A 257 -3.57 21.68 -0.59
CA PRO A 257 -3.53 21.55 0.85
C PRO A 257 -4.77 22.27 1.40
N ALA A 258 -5.59 21.57 2.17
CA ALA A 258 -6.73 22.17 2.84
C ALA A 258 -6.20 23.39 3.59
N CYS A 259 -6.65 24.59 3.21
CA CYS A 259 -6.16 25.85 3.76
C CYS A 259 -5.94 25.67 5.26
N GLY A 260 -4.67 25.70 5.68
CA GLY A 260 -4.32 25.55 7.08
C GLY A 260 -5.11 26.59 7.85
N ARG A 261 -5.95 26.14 8.79
CA ARG A 261 -6.40 27.03 9.85
C ARG A 261 -5.14 27.44 10.59
N VAL A 262 -4.71 28.67 10.34
CA VAL A 262 -3.78 29.40 11.20
C VAL A 262 -4.47 29.45 12.55
N PHE A 263 -3.96 28.68 13.51
CA PHE A 263 -4.27 28.85 14.93
C PHE A 263 -3.33 29.91 15.50
#